data_AF-A0A7X6TNP6-F1
#
_entry.id   AF-A0A7X6TNP6-F1
#
_cell.length_a   1.000
_cell.length_b   1.000
_cell.length_c   1.000
_cell.angle_alpha   90.00
_cell.angle_beta   90.00
_cell.angle_gamma   90.00
#
_symmetry.space_group_name_H-M   'P 1'
#
loop_
_entity.id
_entity.type
_entity.pdbx_description
1 polymer ?
#
loop_
_entity_poly.entity_id
_entity_poly.type
_entity_poly.pdbx_seq_one_letter_code
_entity_poly.pdbx_strand_id
1 'polypeptide(L)'
;MVEEKRCPGCGAILQTLDDQEQGYIPATLYNREDAICQRCFKLRHYGQFFTVPTVGKEYEKLLITANKEQNLLVYVIDLFNFDGSIIGDLMDYVP
;
A
#
# COMPACT_ATOMS: atom_id res chain seq x y z
N MET A 1 8.23 -24.71 5.94
CA MET A 1 7.88 -23.33 5.51
C MET A 1 7.22 -22.68 6.72
N VAL A 2 7.78 -21.58 7.23
CA VAL A 2 7.13 -20.83 8.33
C VAL A 2 6.01 -20.02 7.69
N GLU A 3 4.79 -20.23 8.15
CA GLU A 3 3.63 -19.53 7.61
C GLU A 3 3.63 -18.08 8.13
N GLU A 4 3.88 -17.12 7.23
CA GLU A 4 3.92 -15.70 7.57
C GLU A 4 2.50 -15.18 7.81
N LYS A 5 2.20 -14.73 9.03
CA LYS A 5 0.88 -14.16 9.34
C LYS A 5 0.77 -12.79 8.65
N ARG A 6 -0.28 -12.59 7.85
CA ARG A 6 -0.52 -11.34 7.11
C ARG A 6 -1.69 -10.56 7.69
N CYS A 7 -1.60 -9.23 7.63
CA CYS A 7 -2.68 -8.33 8.01
C CYS A 7 -3.84 -8.45 7.01
N PRO A 8 -5.05 -8.82 7.44
CA PRO A 8 -6.19 -8.96 6.54
C PRO A 8 -6.66 -7.62 5.93
N GLY A 9 -6.25 -6.49 6.51
CA GLY A 9 -6.63 -5.16 6.01
C GLY A 9 -5.74 -4.60 4.90
N CYS A 10 -4.43 -4.88 4.91
CA CYS A 10 -3.50 -4.33 3.89
C CYS A 10 -2.50 -5.34 3.32
N GLY A 11 -2.59 -6.62 3.67
CA GLY A 11 -1.73 -7.69 3.12
C GLY A 11 -0.28 -7.70 3.63
N ALA A 12 0.13 -6.73 4.45
CA ALA A 12 1.45 -6.67 5.07
C ALA A 12 1.75 -7.92 5.89
N ILE A 13 3.01 -8.38 5.90
CA ILE A 13 3.47 -9.38 6.87
C ILE A 13 3.42 -8.74 8.25
N LEU A 14 2.77 -9.39 9.21
CA LEU A 14 2.72 -8.91 10.59
C LEU A 14 4.09 -9.07 11.24
N GLN A 15 4.53 -8.02 11.92
CA GLN A 15 5.79 -8.01 12.66
C GLN A 15 5.62 -7.23 13.96
N THR A 16 6.46 -7.52 14.95
CA THR A 16 6.39 -6.93 16.29
C THR A 16 7.67 -6.18 16.69
N LEU A 17 8.55 -5.94 15.71
CA LEU A 17 9.93 -5.47 15.91
C LEU A 17 10.06 -3.95 15.79
N ASP A 18 9.45 -3.35 14.77
CA ASP A 18 9.64 -1.93 14.45
C ASP A 18 8.29 -1.25 14.17
N ASP A 19 7.89 -0.27 14.98
CA ASP A 19 6.60 0.41 14.84
C ASP A 19 6.55 1.46 13.73
N GLN A 20 7.68 1.77 13.12
CA GLN A 20 7.78 2.64 11.95
C GLN A 20 7.63 1.86 10.64
N GLU A 21 7.80 0.54 10.68
CA GLU A 21 7.74 -0.33 9.51
C GLU A 21 6.35 -0.90 9.24
N GLN A 22 6.10 -1.24 7.97
CA GLN A 22 4.83 -1.80 7.56
C GLN A 22 4.55 -3.13 8.29
N GLY A 23 3.29 -3.31 8.71
CA GLY A 23 2.86 -4.55 9.35
C GLY A 23 3.07 -4.62 10.86
N TYR A 24 3.56 -3.56 11.50
CA TYR A 24 3.71 -3.53 12.95
C TYR A 24 2.41 -3.84 13.69
N ILE A 25 2.51 -4.70 14.69
CA ILE A 25 1.48 -4.99 15.68
C ILE A 25 2.15 -5.22 17.05
N PRO A 26 1.59 -4.73 18.16
CA PRO A 26 2.10 -5.07 19.49
C PRO A 26 2.16 -6.59 19.70
N ALA A 27 3.25 -7.10 20.28
CA ALA A 27 3.46 -8.54 20.48
C ALA A 27 2.32 -9.25 21.23
N THR A 28 1.68 -8.54 22.17
CA THR A 28 0.52 -9.03 22.93
C THR A 28 -0.73 -9.26 22.08
N LEU A 29 -0.80 -8.66 20.89
CA LEU A 29 -1.93 -8.76 19.96
C LEU A 29 -1.64 -9.71 18.78
N TYR A 30 -0.38 -10.11 18.57
CA TYR A 30 0.04 -10.88 17.40
C TYR A 30 -0.75 -12.17 17.18
N ASN A 31 -1.04 -12.90 18.27
CA ASN A 31 -1.74 -14.19 18.22
C ASN A 31 -3.27 -14.09 18.26
N ARG A 32 -3.85 -12.89 18.29
CA ARG A 32 -5.31 -12.75 18.23
C ARG A 32 -5.84 -13.17 16.85
N GLU A 33 -7.08 -13.66 16.83
CA GLU A 33 -7.79 -13.99 15.59
C GLU A 33 -8.08 -12.73 14.76
N ASP A 34 -8.33 -11.60 15.42
CA ASP A 34 -8.62 -10.29 14.80
C ASP A 34 -7.36 -9.42 14.62
N ALA A 35 -6.17 -10.02 14.65
CA ALA A 35 -4.90 -9.29 14.55
C ALA A 35 -4.82 -8.48 13.24
N ILE A 36 -4.76 -7.16 13.39
CA ILE A 36 -4.52 -6.20 12.30
C ILE A 36 -3.33 -5.31 12.66
N CYS A 37 -2.56 -4.87 11.65
CA CYS A 37 -1.45 -3.97 11.90
C CYS A 37 -1.94 -2.62 12.44
N GLN A 38 -1.06 -1.91 13.15
CA GLN A 38 -1.33 -0.61 13.78
C GLN A 38 -1.89 0.41 12.78
N ARG A 39 -1.40 0.40 11.53
CA ARG A 39 -1.92 1.24 10.44
C ARG A 39 -3.39 0.97 10.14
N CYS A 40 -3.75 -0.30 9.91
CA CYS A 40 -5.12 -0.71 9.63
C CYS A 40 -6.04 -0.45 10.83
N PHE A 41 -5.55 -0.66 12.06
CA PHE A 41 -6.30 -0.35 13.27
C PHE A 41 -6.64 1.13 13.36
N LYS A 42 -5.64 2.01 13.22
CA LYS A 42 -5.83 3.46 13.29
C LYS A 42 -6.73 3.99 12.17
N LEU A 43 -6.60 3.44 10.96
CA LEU A 43 -7.49 3.77 9.85
C LEU A 43 -8.94 3.37 10.16
N ARG A 44 -9.17 2.15 10.64
CA ARG A 44 -10.50 1.60 10.93
C ARG A 44 -11.22 2.30 12.07
N HIS A 45 -10.50 2.67 13.13
CA HIS A 45 -11.11 3.16 14.37
C HIS A 45 -11.02 4.68 14.55
N TYR A 46 -10.08 5.35 13.89
CA TYR A 46 -9.86 6.78 14.05
C TYR A 46 -9.92 7.56 12.74
N GLY A 47 -10.12 6.90 11.59
CA GLY A 47 -10.07 7.56 10.29
C GLY A 47 -8.71 8.22 10.00
N GLN A 48 -7.66 7.78 10.69
CA GLN A 48 -6.34 8.37 10.55
C GLN A 48 -5.71 7.88 9.25
N PHE A 49 -5.65 8.78 8.26
CA PHE A 49 -4.89 8.56 7.04
C PHE A 49 -3.40 8.68 7.32
N PHE A 50 -2.65 7.77 6.74
CA PHE A 50 -1.20 7.81 6.79
C PHE A 50 -0.72 8.39 5.47
N THR A 51 0.04 9.47 5.55
CA THR A 51 0.81 9.96 4.41
C THR A 51 1.87 8.91 4.13
N VAL A 52 1.65 8.10 3.09
CA VAL A 52 2.75 7.39 2.45
C VAL A 52 3.67 8.48 1.91
N PRO A 53 4.99 8.41 2.13
CA PRO A 53 5.90 9.36 1.49
C PRO A 53 5.69 9.26 -0.02
N THR A 54 4.99 10.23 -0.59
CA THR A 54 4.88 10.39 -2.04
C THR A 54 6.22 10.91 -2.51
N VAL A 55 7.18 10.00 -2.67
CA VAL A 55 8.40 10.30 -3.39
C VAL A 55 7.99 10.29 -4.85
N GLY A 56 7.60 11.44 -5.42
CA GLY A 56 7.18 11.54 -6.82
C GLY A 56 8.15 10.84 -7.79
N LYS A 57 9.47 10.90 -7.48
CA LYS A 57 10.51 10.20 -8.25
C LYS A 57 10.48 8.67 -8.15
N GLU A 58 9.95 8.08 -7.08
CA GLU A 58 9.82 6.63 -6.96
C GLU A 58 8.68 6.10 -7.83
N TYR A 59 7.59 6.87 -7.96
CA TYR A 59 6.49 6.54 -8.85
C TYR A 59 6.96 6.50 -10.32
N GLU A 60 7.69 7.51 -10.77
CA GLU A 60 8.27 7.54 -12.12
C GLU A 60 9.17 6.32 -12.38
N LYS A 61 10.07 6.00 -11.43
CA LYS A 61 10.94 4.82 -11.53
C LYS A 61 10.15 3.52 -11.61
N LEU A 62 9.08 3.40 -10.83
CA LEU A 62 8.20 2.24 -10.86
C LEU A 62 7.57 2.07 -12.25
N LEU A 63 7.01 3.14 -12.82
CA LEU A 63 6.39 3.10 -14.16
C LEU A 63 7.40 2.75 -15.25
N ILE A 64 8.57 3.39 -15.26
CA ILE A 64 9.65 3.10 -16.22
C ILE A 64 10.07 1.63 -16.13
N THR A 65 10.17 1.10 -14.91
CA THR A 65 10.57 -0.30 -14.68
C THR A 65 9.48 -1.26 -15.16
N ALA A 66 8.22 -1.00 -14.80
CA ALA A 66 7.08 -1.80 -15.24
C ALA A 66 6.92 -1.84 -16.76
N ASN A 67 7.16 -0.71 -17.44
CA ASN A 67 7.16 -0.64 -18.90
C ASN A 67 8.31 -1.46 -19.51
N LYS A 68 9.55 -1.32 -18.98
CA LYS A 68 10.72 -2.10 -19.43
C LYS A 68 10.53 -3.61 -19.27
N GLU A 69 9.88 -4.04 -18.19
CA GLU A 69 9.61 -5.45 -17.89
C GLU A 69 8.37 -6.00 -18.61
N GLN A 70 7.66 -5.17 -19.40
CA GLN A 70 6.42 -5.52 -20.09
C GLN A 70 5.32 -6.02 -19.12
N ASN A 71 5.26 -5.42 -17.92
CA ASN A 71 4.25 -5.75 -16.92
C ASN A 71 2.86 -5.25 -17.36
N LEU A 72 1.81 -5.94 -16.92
CA LEU A 72 0.43 -5.48 -17.13
C LEU A 72 0.15 -4.25 -16.27
N LEU A 73 -0.10 -3.12 -16.92
CA LEU A 73 -0.59 -1.92 -16.24
C LEU A 73 -2.12 -1.88 -16.29
N VAL A 74 -2.76 -1.84 -15.13
CA VAL A 74 -4.21 -1.66 -15.01
C VAL A 74 -4.48 -0.28 -14.46
N TYR A 75 -5.01 0.60 -15.32
CA TYR A 75 -5.39 1.94 -14.90
C TYR A 75 -6.85 1.98 -14.44
N VAL A 76 -7.05 2.22 -13.14
CA VAL A 76 -8.38 2.28 -12.52
C VAL A 76 -8.81 3.74 -12.40
N ILE A 77 -9.96 4.08 -12.96
CA ILE A 77 -10.50 5.45 -13.01
C ILE A 77 -11.87 5.47 -12.34
N ASP A 78 -12.17 6.54 -11.59
CA ASP A 78 -13.51 6.85 -11.11
C ASP A 78 -14.34 7.58 -12.18
N LEU A 79 -15.43 6.96 -12.63
CA LEU A 79 -16.32 7.51 -13.66
C LEU A 79 -17.03 8.81 -13.23
N PHE A 80 -17.13 9.09 -11.94
CA PHE A 80 -17.76 10.31 -11.42
C PHE A 80 -16.75 11.38 -11.03
N ASN A 81 -15.45 11.06 -11.08
CA ASN A 81 -14.38 11.97 -10.72
C ASN A 81 -13.17 11.80 -11.66
N PHE A 82 -13.38 12.09 -12.96
CA PHE A 82 -12.33 12.03 -13.97
C PHE A 82 -11.15 12.95 -13.64
N ASP A 83 -11.43 14.22 -13.30
CA ASP A 83 -10.39 15.22 -13.02
C ASP A 83 -9.45 14.81 -11.88
N GLY A 84 -9.99 14.12 -10.87
CA GLY A 84 -9.20 13.58 -9.77
C GLY A 84 -8.56 12.20 -10.03
N SER A 85 -8.97 11.52 -11.10
CA SER A 85 -8.48 10.18 -11.45
C SER A 85 -7.47 10.19 -12.59
N ILE A 86 -7.47 11.23 -13.43
CA ILE A 86 -6.57 11.37 -14.59
C ILE A 86 -5.21 11.91 -14.14
N ILE A 87 -4.15 11.17 -14.44
CA ILE A 87 -2.76 11.56 -14.23
C ILE A 87 -2.22 12.06 -15.58
N GLY A 88 -1.98 13.36 -15.71
CA GLY A 88 -1.74 14.02 -17.00
C GLY A 88 -0.46 13.57 -17.72
N ASP A 89 0.58 13.21 -16.97
CA ASP A 89 1.89 12.76 -17.45
C ASP A 89 2.02 11.23 -17.53
N LEU A 90 0.98 10.47 -17.19
CA LEU A 90 1.03 9.00 -17.19
C LEU A 90 1.41 8.43 -18.58
N MET A 91 0.92 9.06 -19.65
CA MET A 91 1.20 8.67 -21.03
C MET A 91 2.65 8.90 -21.45
N ASP A 92 3.43 9.71 -20.71
CA ASP A 92 4.85 9.89 -20.99
C ASP A 92 5.68 8.67 -20.57
N TYR A 93 5.14 7.81 -19.70
CA TYR A 93 5.83 6.66 -19.12
C TYR A 93 5.37 5.30 -19.67
N VAL A 94 4.18 5.26 -20.29
CA VAL A 94 3.49 4.05 -20.74
C VAL A 94 3.15 4.20 -22.22
N PRO A 95 3.56 3.28 -23.12
CA PRO A 95 3.33 3.37 -24.56
C PRO A 95 1.88 3.14 -24.98
#